data_AF-A0A522U5R6-F1
#
_entry.id   AF-A0A522U5R6-F1
#
_cell.length_a   1.000
_cell.length_b   1.000
_cell.length_c   1.000
_cell.angle_alpha   90.00
_cell.angle_beta   90.00
_cell.angle_gamma   90.00
#
_symmetry.space_group_name_H-M   'P 1'
#
loop_
_entity.id
_entity.type
_entity.pdbx_description
1 polymer ?
#
loop_
_entity_poly.entity_id
_entity_poly.type
_entity_poly.pdbx_seq_one_letter_code
_entity_poly.pdbx_strand_id
1 'polypeptide(L)'
;MALFFPGLSKTFLGRYENNPKELRVLQVICEHLRSGYTTGKKRGAGSKEDKVFQDAKDSLEKEDVPLERKDFIYIKAGIRIAYKILVGEEGEDTSTTLSENIISDLRVDGITNWTEVLRANGDLDYLFKNERETAARAEAALTEAQATLEKLASRTNKVRVSEKLITLVGELLPTLEDVLAENESLKEAASRFAEERTESERKLLEAETMIRLLEEDNDSAQGRLDSVRAELRKAHDLSVLQLALQYPQHPQLMEIAQRIEEDKKQGQNEMGTLVAQLPKTYTGGTIEYKQRFLRLLFDLARNEQEQIIGQLRNLAEQGPKHASLHTRKTQIRLLYSPMDCMVSRGADDIRFTWSKENGAITVHWLYRKGDSRVRQSEA
;
A
#
# COMPACT_ATOMS: atom_id res chain seq x y z
N MET A 1 3.16 -15.49 -20.27
CA MET A 1 4.44 -15.03 -19.66
C MET A 1 4.77 -15.98 -18.52
N ALA A 2 6.02 -16.42 -18.34
CA ALA A 2 6.42 -17.22 -17.16
C ALA A 2 6.78 -16.25 -16.05
N LEU A 3 5.80 -15.98 -15.19
CA LEU A 3 5.91 -14.94 -14.18
C LEU A 3 6.42 -15.60 -12.90
N PHE A 4 7.66 -15.27 -12.50
CA PHE A 4 8.18 -15.62 -11.18
C PHE A 4 7.49 -14.74 -10.13
N PHE A 5 6.20 -15.02 -9.91
CA PHE A 5 5.34 -14.22 -9.04
C PHE A 5 5.81 -14.17 -7.58
N PRO A 6 6.48 -15.20 -7.01
CA PRO A 6 7.06 -15.08 -5.68
C PRO A 6 8.10 -13.95 -5.61
N GLY A 7 8.82 -13.69 -6.71
CA GLY A 7 9.81 -12.61 -6.80
C GLY A 7 9.23 -11.20 -6.82
N LEU A 8 7.90 -11.04 -6.85
CA LEU A 8 7.26 -9.73 -6.70
C LEU A 8 7.14 -9.31 -5.23
N SER A 9 7.25 -10.25 -4.30
CA SER A 9 7.23 -9.98 -2.87
C SER A 9 8.63 -9.66 -2.36
N LYS A 10 8.80 -8.46 -1.78
CA LYS A 10 10.03 -8.05 -1.08
C LYS A 10 10.24 -8.90 0.17
N THR A 11 9.17 -9.26 0.87
CA THR A 11 9.19 -10.12 2.04
C THR A 11 9.68 -11.53 1.67
N PHE A 12 9.19 -12.08 0.56
CA PHE A 12 9.65 -13.37 0.03
C PHE A 12 11.13 -13.32 -0.38
N LEU A 13 11.54 -12.29 -1.13
CA LEU A 13 12.94 -12.11 -1.53
C LEU A 13 13.88 -11.96 -0.32
N GLY A 14 13.45 -11.26 0.72
CA GLY A 14 14.21 -11.08 1.97
C GLY A 14 14.53 -12.39 2.68
N ARG A 15 13.65 -13.41 2.60
CA ARG A 15 13.93 -14.74 3.17
C ARG A 15 15.12 -15.45 2.54
N TYR A 16 15.42 -15.13 1.28
CA TYR A 16 16.52 -15.75 0.54
C TYR A 16 17.74 -14.84 0.37
N GLU A 17 17.79 -13.70 1.06
CA GLU A 17 18.95 -12.78 1.02
C GLU A 17 20.26 -13.50 1.42
N ASN A 18 20.16 -14.43 2.38
CA ASN A 18 21.29 -15.24 2.85
C ASN A 18 21.47 -16.56 2.08
N ASN A 19 20.54 -16.92 1.19
CA ASN A 19 20.53 -18.17 0.42
C ASN A 19 20.22 -17.92 -1.08
N PRO A 20 21.06 -17.15 -1.80
CA PRO A 20 20.79 -16.76 -3.19
C PRO A 20 20.72 -17.94 -4.17
N LYS A 21 21.39 -19.06 -3.86
CA LYS A 21 21.32 -20.28 -4.66
C LYS A 21 19.93 -20.90 -4.64
N GLU A 22 19.27 -20.90 -3.49
CA GLU A 22 17.92 -21.45 -3.32
C GLU A 22 16.87 -20.58 -4.05
N LEU A 23 17.03 -19.26 -4.00
CA LEU A 23 16.23 -18.33 -4.80
C LEU A 23 16.41 -18.57 -6.30
N ARG A 24 17.65 -18.83 -6.74
CA ARG A 24 17.95 -19.09 -8.15
C ARG A 24 17.28 -20.38 -8.63
N VAL A 25 17.29 -21.43 -7.83
CA VAL A 25 16.56 -22.67 -8.12
C VAL A 25 15.07 -22.40 -8.32
N LEU A 26 14.44 -21.63 -7.43
CA LEU A 26 13.03 -21.24 -7.52
C LEU A 26 12.71 -20.47 -8.81
N GLN A 27 13.56 -19.50 -9.17
CA GLN A 27 13.42 -18.72 -10.40
C GLN A 27 13.45 -19.60 -11.65
N VAL A 28 14.48 -20.45 -11.77
CA VAL A 28 14.67 -21.31 -12.94
C VAL A 28 13.53 -22.34 -13.06
N ILE A 29 13.05 -22.90 -11.95
CA ILE A 29 11.89 -23.79 -11.98
C ILE A 29 10.63 -23.06 -12.45
N CYS A 30 10.37 -21.83 -11.97
CA CYS A 30 9.26 -21.01 -12.46
C CYS A 30 9.35 -20.69 -13.96
N GLU A 31 10.55 -20.40 -14.47
CA GLU A 31 10.80 -20.14 -15.90
C GLU A 31 10.45 -21.35 -16.79
N HIS A 32 10.79 -22.56 -16.35
CA HIS A 32 10.60 -23.80 -17.13
C HIS A 32 9.21 -24.42 -17.01
N LEU A 33 8.38 -24.00 -16.06
CA LEU A 33 6.97 -24.41 -15.96
C LEU A 33 6.06 -23.77 -17.05
N ARG A 34 6.63 -22.97 -17.96
CA ARG A 34 5.98 -22.11 -18.98
C ARG A 34 5.05 -22.78 -20.01
N SER A 35 4.98 -24.11 -20.10
CA SER A 35 4.25 -24.77 -21.19
C SER A 35 3.31 -25.90 -20.72
N GLY A 36 2.08 -25.52 -20.38
CA GLY A 36 1.00 -26.48 -20.12
C GLY A 36 0.73 -26.71 -18.64
N TYR A 37 0.07 -25.73 -18.01
CA TYR A 37 -0.68 -25.93 -16.76
C TYR A 37 -1.77 -27.02 -16.88
N THR A 38 -2.01 -27.53 -18.09
CA THR A 38 -2.84 -28.70 -18.38
C THR A 38 -1.95 -29.87 -18.80
N THR A 39 -1.65 -30.79 -17.88
CA THR A 39 -1.50 -32.20 -18.28
C THR A 39 -1.85 -33.11 -17.13
N GLY A 40 -2.97 -33.80 -17.31
CA GLY A 40 -3.37 -34.92 -16.47
C GLY A 40 -2.37 -36.08 -16.51
N LYS A 41 -2.41 -36.83 -15.41
CA LYS A 41 -2.06 -38.25 -15.20
C LYS A 41 -1.33 -38.99 -16.35
N LYS A 42 -0.10 -38.61 -16.70
CA LYS A 42 0.87 -39.57 -17.27
C LYS A 42 2.19 -39.48 -16.53
N ARG A 43 2.35 -40.35 -15.53
CA ARG A 43 3.61 -40.61 -14.82
C ARG A 43 4.39 -41.68 -15.60
N GLY A 44 5.63 -41.40 -15.97
CA GLY A 44 6.54 -42.33 -16.65
C GLY A 44 7.72 -41.63 -17.32
N ALA A 45 8.83 -42.35 -17.49
CA ALA A 45 10.05 -41.84 -18.13
C ALA A 45 9.75 -41.33 -19.55
N GLY A 46 10.16 -40.09 -19.85
CA GLY A 46 9.84 -39.41 -21.11
C GLY A 46 8.56 -38.55 -21.05
N SER A 47 8.02 -38.33 -19.86
CA SER A 47 6.92 -37.39 -19.64
C SER A 47 7.33 -35.94 -19.87
N LYS A 48 6.36 -35.06 -20.16
CA LYS A 48 6.61 -33.60 -20.22
C LYS A 48 7.26 -33.07 -18.93
N GLU A 49 6.95 -33.70 -17.78
CA GLU A 49 7.54 -33.35 -16.49
C GLU A 49 9.02 -33.71 -16.39
N ASP A 50 9.44 -34.87 -16.91
CA ASP A 50 10.86 -35.23 -16.96
C ASP A 50 11.65 -34.28 -17.83
N LYS A 51 11.05 -33.83 -18.94
CA LYS A 51 11.68 -32.84 -19.82
C LYS A 51 11.85 -31.50 -19.10
N VAL A 52 10.81 -31.00 -18.42
CA VAL A 52 10.90 -29.76 -17.64
C VAL A 52 11.91 -29.86 -16.51
N PHE A 53 11.99 -31.00 -15.83
CA PHE A 53 13.03 -31.25 -14.82
C PHE A 53 14.43 -31.21 -15.43
N GLN A 54 14.64 -31.89 -16.57
CA GLN A 54 15.95 -31.93 -17.21
C GLN A 54 16.36 -30.55 -17.74
N ASP A 55 15.44 -29.81 -18.38
CA ASP A 55 15.70 -28.46 -18.87
C ASP A 55 16.07 -27.48 -17.72
N ALA A 56 15.39 -27.60 -16.58
CA ALA A 56 15.72 -26.83 -15.37
C ALA A 56 17.07 -27.25 -14.77
N LYS A 57 17.35 -28.56 -14.73
CA LYS A 57 18.61 -29.11 -14.22
C LYS A 57 19.79 -28.67 -15.09
N ASP A 58 19.69 -28.78 -16.41
CA ASP A 58 20.72 -28.34 -17.36
C ASP A 58 20.97 -26.83 -17.28
N SER A 59 19.95 -26.04 -16.92
CA SER A 59 20.09 -24.59 -16.73
C SER A 59 20.85 -24.25 -15.45
N LEU A 60 20.59 -24.98 -14.36
CA LEU A 60 21.24 -24.78 -13.07
C LEU A 60 22.65 -25.39 -13.00
N GLU A 61 22.90 -26.49 -13.72
CA GLU A 61 24.25 -27.08 -13.84
C GLU A 61 25.23 -26.13 -14.55
N LYS A 62 24.77 -25.31 -15.50
CA LYS A 62 25.59 -24.24 -16.12
C LYS A 62 26.01 -23.15 -15.13
N GLU A 63 25.33 -23.05 -14.00
CA GLU A 63 25.56 -22.05 -12.95
C GLU A 63 26.18 -22.67 -11.67
N ASP A 64 26.64 -23.93 -11.73
CA ASP A 64 27.15 -24.70 -10.59
C ASP A 64 26.16 -24.78 -9.41
N VAL A 65 24.86 -24.84 -9.71
CA VAL A 65 23.78 -25.01 -8.74
C VAL A 65 23.17 -26.41 -8.89
N PRO A 66 23.28 -27.30 -7.88
CA PRO A 66 22.69 -28.63 -7.97
C PRO A 66 21.16 -28.57 -7.85
N LEU A 67 20.46 -29.35 -8.68
CA LEU A 67 19.01 -29.57 -8.57
C LEU A 67 18.72 -31.07 -8.44
N GLU A 68 18.21 -31.49 -7.28
CA GLU A 68 17.71 -32.85 -7.10
C GLU A 68 16.24 -32.97 -7.53
N ARG A 69 15.85 -34.18 -7.93
CA ARG A 69 14.47 -34.44 -8.38
C ARG A 69 13.43 -34.22 -7.28
N LYS A 70 13.79 -34.51 -6.03
CA LYS A 70 12.91 -34.30 -4.86
C LYS A 70 12.59 -32.82 -4.65
N ASP A 71 13.59 -31.95 -4.83
CA ASP A 71 13.47 -30.51 -4.62
C ASP A 71 12.63 -29.89 -5.74
N PHE A 72 12.85 -30.33 -6.98
CA PHE A 72 12.02 -29.94 -8.12
C PHE A 72 10.53 -30.27 -7.90
N ILE A 73 10.21 -31.49 -7.43
CA ILE A 73 8.83 -31.92 -7.19
C ILE A 73 8.19 -31.06 -6.08
N TYR A 74 8.92 -30.85 -4.98
CA TYR A 74 8.46 -30.04 -3.85
C TYR A 74 8.21 -28.58 -4.26
N ILE A 75 9.18 -27.97 -4.95
CA ILE A 75 9.09 -26.57 -5.40
C ILE A 75 7.96 -26.38 -6.39
N LYS A 76 7.85 -27.27 -7.38
CA LYS A 76 6.74 -27.27 -8.34
C LYS A 76 5.38 -27.36 -7.66
N ALA A 77 5.23 -28.27 -6.68
CA ALA A 77 3.98 -28.42 -5.93
C ALA A 77 3.64 -27.12 -5.18
N GLY A 78 4.61 -26.54 -4.46
CA GLY A 78 4.42 -25.29 -3.72
C GLY A 78 4.03 -24.10 -4.61
N ILE A 79 4.71 -23.92 -5.75
CA ILE A 79 4.39 -22.87 -6.72
C ILE A 79 2.98 -23.09 -7.31
N ARG A 80 2.63 -24.33 -7.64
CA ARG A 80 1.32 -24.65 -8.22
C ARG A 80 0.18 -24.38 -7.25
N ILE A 81 0.32 -24.77 -5.99
CA ILE A 81 -0.68 -24.54 -4.95
C ILE A 81 -0.83 -23.04 -4.71
N ALA A 82 0.28 -22.30 -4.59
CA ALA A 82 0.24 -20.86 -4.44
C ALA A 82 -0.45 -20.16 -5.63
N TYR A 83 -0.17 -20.59 -6.86
CA TYR A 83 -0.87 -20.07 -8.04
C TYR A 83 -2.38 -20.31 -7.99
N LYS A 84 -2.82 -21.53 -7.68
CA LYS A 84 -4.25 -21.86 -7.54
C LYS A 84 -4.96 -20.99 -6.50
N ILE A 85 -4.33 -20.79 -5.35
CA ILE A 85 -4.84 -19.92 -4.28
C ILE A 85 -5.00 -18.48 -4.77
N LEU A 86 -4.05 -17.94 -5.53
CA LEU A 86 -4.11 -16.56 -6.04
C LEU A 86 -5.18 -16.39 -7.14
N VAL A 87 -5.48 -17.43 -7.91
CA VAL A 87 -6.50 -17.41 -8.97
C VAL A 87 -7.91 -17.72 -8.44
N GLY A 88 -8.02 -18.22 -7.19
CA GLY A 88 -9.30 -18.57 -6.59
C GLY A 88 -9.86 -19.92 -7.04
N GLU A 89 -9.02 -20.82 -7.57
CA GLU A 89 -9.44 -22.19 -7.85
C GLU A 89 -9.54 -22.98 -6.54
N GLU A 90 -10.77 -23.29 -6.09
CA GLU A 90 -11.00 -24.22 -4.98
C GLU A 90 -10.69 -25.66 -5.43
N GLY A 91 -9.75 -26.31 -4.74
CA GLY A 91 -9.45 -27.72 -4.96
C GLY A 91 -8.85 -28.36 -3.72
N GLU A 92 -9.07 -29.67 -3.57
CA GLU A 92 -8.59 -30.53 -2.46
C GLU A 92 -7.04 -30.64 -2.34
N ASP A 93 -6.26 -29.79 -3.00
CA ASP A 93 -4.81 -29.87 -2.96
C ASP A 93 -4.30 -29.38 -1.59
N THR A 94 -3.85 -30.33 -0.78
CA THR A 94 -3.20 -30.12 0.52
C THR A 94 -2.09 -29.07 0.42
N SER A 95 -2.12 -28.06 1.31
CA SER A 95 -1.09 -27.02 1.39
C SER A 95 0.30 -27.63 1.64
N THR A 96 1.32 -27.00 1.07
CA THR A 96 2.74 -27.27 1.40
C THR A 96 3.29 -26.09 2.19
N THR A 97 4.32 -26.32 3.02
CA THR A 97 5.01 -25.24 3.75
C THR A 97 5.53 -24.16 2.79
N LEU A 98 6.02 -24.55 1.60
CA LEU A 98 6.46 -23.59 0.59
C LEU A 98 5.30 -22.76 0.04
N SER A 99 4.15 -23.37 -0.29
CA SER A 99 2.99 -22.60 -0.77
C SER A 99 2.46 -21.64 0.29
N GLU A 100 2.45 -22.03 1.57
CA GLU A 100 2.01 -21.18 2.68
C GLU A 100 2.95 -20.01 2.87
N ASN A 101 4.27 -20.24 2.80
CA ASN A 101 5.27 -19.19 2.85
C ASN A 101 5.10 -18.19 1.70
N ILE A 102 4.99 -18.68 0.46
CA ILE A 102 4.78 -17.83 -0.73
C ILE A 102 3.53 -16.96 -0.54
N ILE A 103 2.40 -17.56 -0.17
CA ILE A 103 1.13 -16.83 0.01
C ILE A 103 1.19 -15.85 1.18
N SER A 104 1.78 -16.26 2.31
CA SER A 104 1.94 -15.39 3.48
C SER A 104 2.78 -14.16 3.14
N ASP A 105 3.91 -14.36 2.47
CA ASP A 105 4.84 -13.27 2.12
C ASP A 105 4.24 -12.32 1.08
N LEU A 106 3.54 -12.86 0.07
CA LEU A 106 2.80 -12.05 -0.89
C LEU A 106 1.72 -11.21 -0.20
N ARG A 107 0.97 -11.77 0.75
CA ARG A 107 -0.06 -11.03 1.50
C ARG A 107 0.51 -9.91 2.37
N VAL A 108 1.67 -10.14 3.01
CA VAL A 108 2.37 -9.10 3.77
C VAL A 108 2.71 -7.90 2.88
N ASP A 109 3.08 -8.16 1.63
CA ASP A 109 3.40 -7.11 0.64
C ASP A 109 2.17 -6.59 -0.13
N GLY A 110 0.96 -6.97 0.30
CA GLY A 110 -0.30 -6.49 -0.30
C GLY A 110 -0.69 -7.17 -1.62
N ILE A 111 -0.12 -8.33 -1.94
CA ILE A 111 -0.49 -9.17 -3.09
C ILE A 111 -1.32 -10.36 -2.59
N THR A 112 -2.63 -10.26 -2.77
CA THR A 112 -3.63 -11.21 -2.25
C THR A 112 -4.29 -12.06 -3.32
N ASN A 113 -4.24 -11.62 -4.57
CA ASN A 113 -4.87 -12.27 -5.72
C ASN A 113 -4.03 -12.14 -7.00
N TRP A 114 -4.37 -12.91 -8.03
CA TRP A 114 -3.64 -12.95 -9.30
C TRP A 114 -3.71 -11.61 -10.07
N THR A 115 -4.78 -10.83 -9.89
CA THR A 115 -4.92 -9.50 -10.50
C THR A 115 -3.86 -8.55 -9.96
N GLU A 116 -3.56 -8.62 -8.67
CA GLU A 116 -2.51 -7.83 -8.03
C GLU A 116 -1.11 -8.29 -8.44
N VAL A 117 -0.91 -9.60 -8.67
CA VAL A 117 0.33 -10.13 -9.27
C VAL A 117 0.56 -9.52 -10.66
N LEU A 118 -0.47 -9.49 -11.51
CA LEU A 118 -0.38 -8.91 -12.86
C LEU A 118 -0.13 -7.40 -12.81
N ARG A 119 -0.78 -6.70 -11.88
CA ARG A 119 -0.58 -5.25 -11.64
C ARG A 119 0.84 -4.95 -11.19
N ALA A 120 1.36 -5.71 -10.22
CA ALA A 120 2.70 -5.55 -9.68
C ALA A 120 3.79 -5.88 -10.72
N ASN A 121 3.50 -6.77 -11.67
CA ASN A 121 4.41 -7.08 -12.79
C ASN A 121 4.35 -6.07 -13.95
N GLY A 122 3.52 -5.03 -13.85
CA GLY A 122 3.39 -4.01 -14.91
C GLY A 122 2.71 -4.51 -16.19
N ASP A 123 2.06 -5.67 -16.16
CA ASP A 123 1.49 -6.35 -17.34
C ASP A 123 -0.02 -6.03 -17.49
N LEU A 124 -0.38 -4.75 -17.30
CA LEU A 124 -1.75 -4.25 -17.43
C LEU A 124 -2.32 -4.40 -18.86
N ASP A 125 -1.45 -4.40 -19.87
CA ASP A 125 -1.84 -4.62 -21.28
C ASP A 125 -2.35 -6.04 -21.54
N TYR A 126 -1.95 -7.03 -20.73
CA TYR A 126 -2.43 -8.41 -20.87
C TYR A 126 -3.87 -8.58 -20.37
N LEU A 127 -4.27 -7.88 -19.30
CA LEU A 127 -5.66 -7.89 -18.80
C LEU A 127 -6.64 -7.33 -19.85
N PHE A 128 -6.30 -6.18 -20.44
CA PHE A 128 -7.13 -5.57 -21.48
C PHE A 128 -7.11 -6.34 -22.81
N LYS A 129 -6.03 -7.06 -23.12
CA LYS A 129 -5.99 -7.96 -24.30
C LYS A 129 -6.77 -9.24 -24.08
N ASN A 130 -6.66 -9.87 -22.92
CA ASN A 130 -7.32 -11.14 -22.66
C ASN A 130 -8.84 -10.95 -22.56
N GLU A 131 -9.32 -9.88 -21.93
CA GLU A 131 -10.76 -9.55 -21.91
C GLU A 131 -11.31 -9.24 -23.32
N ARG A 132 -10.53 -8.56 -24.17
CA ARG A 132 -10.92 -8.29 -25.56
C ARG A 132 -10.84 -9.55 -26.44
N GLU A 133 -9.85 -10.42 -26.22
CA GLU A 133 -9.70 -11.68 -26.96
C GLU A 133 -10.69 -12.74 -26.49
N THR A 134 -11.06 -12.79 -25.21
CA THR A 134 -12.12 -13.67 -24.71
C THR A 134 -13.49 -13.19 -25.15
N ALA A 135 -13.75 -11.88 -25.14
CA ALA A 135 -14.96 -11.31 -25.72
C ALA A 135 -15.04 -11.58 -27.23
N ALA A 136 -13.95 -11.37 -27.97
CA ALA A 136 -13.91 -11.65 -29.41
C ALA A 136 -14.00 -13.15 -29.75
N ARG A 137 -13.43 -14.04 -28.92
CA ARG A 137 -13.60 -15.49 -29.09
C ARG A 137 -14.98 -15.98 -28.70
N ALA A 138 -15.60 -15.40 -27.68
CA ALA A 138 -16.98 -15.70 -27.31
C ALA A 138 -17.95 -15.24 -28.40
N GLU A 139 -17.73 -14.06 -28.98
CA GLU A 139 -18.51 -13.53 -30.10
C GLU A 139 -18.28 -14.37 -31.37
N ALA A 140 -17.04 -14.74 -31.69
CA ALA A 140 -16.74 -15.66 -32.79
C ALA A 140 -17.35 -17.06 -32.60
N ALA A 141 -17.31 -17.61 -31.38
CA ALA A 141 -17.92 -18.89 -31.04
C ALA A 141 -19.45 -18.84 -31.10
N LEU A 142 -20.07 -17.71 -30.72
CA LEU A 142 -21.50 -17.48 -30.87
C LEU A 142 -21.90 -17.41 -32.36
N THR A 143 -21.09 -16.73 -33.17
CA THR A 143 -21.32 -16.59 -34.61
C THR A 143 -21.13 -17.93 -35.33
N GLU A 144 -20.11 -18.70 -34.94
CA GLU A 144 -19.87 -20.06 -35.46
C GLU A 144 -20.97 -21.04 -35.01
N ALA A 145 -21.42 -20.95 -33.75
CA ALA A 145 -22.54 -21.73 -33.24
C ALA A 145 -23.84 -21.43 -34.01
N GLN A 146 -24.13 -20.15 -34.27
CA GLN A 146 -25.26 -19.70 -35.09
C GLN A 146 -25.15 -20.21 -36.54
N ALA A 147 -23.97 -20.12 -37.16
CA ALA A 147 -23.74 -20.64 -38.51
C ALA A 147 -23.83 -22.17 -38.59
N THR A 148 -23.41 -22.89 -37.54
CA THR A 148 -23.61 -24.35 -37.45
C THR A 148 -25.06 -24.72 -37.21
N LEU A 149 -25.82 -23.92 -36.44
CA LEU A 149 -27.26 -24.08 -36.26
C LEU A 149 -28.01 -23.88 -37.58
N GLU A 150 -27.67 -22.87 -38.38
CA GLU A 150 -28.24 -22.66 -39.71
C GLU A 150 -27.83 -23.76 -40.71
N LYS A 151 -26.59 -24.27 -40.65
CA LYS A 151 -26.14 -25.43 -41.44
C LYS A 151 -26.82 -26.74 -41.02
N LEU A 152 -27.11 -26.91 -39.73
CA LEU A 152 -27.85 -28.05 -39.21
C LEU A 152 -29.34 -27.94 -39.59
N ALA A 153 -29.92 -26.74 -39.49
CA ALA A 153 -31.30 -26.45 -39.90
C ALA A 153 -31.54 -26.64 -41.40
N SER A 154 -30.54 -26.33 -42.24
CA SER A 154 -30.58 -26.60 -43.69
C SER A 154 -30.30 -28.06 -44.06
N ARG A 155 -29.63 -28.83 -43.19
CA ARG A 155 -29.42 -30.28 -43.34
C ARG A 155 -30.55 -31.15 -42.78
N THR A 156 -31.39 -30.64 -41.88
CA THR A 156 -32.50 -31.38 -41.28
C THR A 156 -33.76 -31.47 -42.16
N ASN A 157 -33.69 -31.07 -43.42
CA ASN A 157 -34.80 -31.26 -44.37
C ASN A 157 -34.85 -32.66 -45.03
N LYS A 158 -34.08 -33.65 -44.53
CA LYS A 158 -34.27 -35.08 -44.86
C LYS A 158 -33.98 -36.00 -43.66
N VAL A 159 -35.05 -36.31 -42.93
CA VAL A 159 -35.39 -37.61 -42.31
C VAL A 159 -34.24 -38.48 -41.75
N ARG A 160 -34.01 -38.36 -40.43
CA ARG A 160 -33.50 -39.33 -39.41
C ARG A 160 -32.56 -38.65 -38.40
N VAL A 161 -33.08 -37.66 -37.67
CA VAL A 161 -32.31 -36.88 -36.67
C VAL A 161 -33.05 -36.81 -35.32
N SER A 162 -33.91 -37.77 -35.01
CA SER A 162 -34.89 -37.60 -33.93
C SER A 162 -34.56 -38.25 -32.58
N GLU A 163 -33.51 -39.05 -32.42
CA GLU A 163 -33.22 -39.65 -31.10
C GLU A 163 -31.93 -39.11 -30.48
N LYS A 164 -30.78 -39.29 -31.15
CA LYS A 164 -29.50 -38.80 -30.62
C LYS A 164 -29.45 -37.29 -30.37
N LEU A 165 -30.14 -36.49 -31.19
CA LEU A 165 -30.20 -35.04 -31.01
C LEU A 165 -31.17 -34.64 -29.88
N ILE A 166 -32.25 -35.41 -29.67
CA ILE A 166 -33.14 -35.22 -28.51
C ILE A 166 -32.42 -35.63 -27.22
N THR A 167 -31.63 -36.71 -27.23
CA THR A 167 -30.81 -37.12 -26.08
C THR A 167 -29.74 -36.08 -25.77
N LEU A 168 -29.01 -35.59 -26.77
CA LEU A 168 -27.97 -34.58 -26.57
C LEU A 168 -28.55 -33.26 -26.05
N VAL A 169 -29.71 -32.83 -26.57
CA VAL A 169 -30.42 -31.64 -26.08
C VAL A 169 -30.97 -31.86 -24.66
N GLY A 170 -31.47 -33.05 -24.36
CA GLY A 170 -31.92 -33.43 -23.01
C GLY A 170 -30.78 -33.51 -21.98
N GLU A 171 -29.56 -33.85 -22.40
CA GLU A 171 -28.36 -33.86 -21.56
C GLU A 171 -27.76 -32.45 -21.37
N LEU A 172 -27.88 -31.58 -22.38
CA LEU A 172 -27.34 -30.21 -22.36
C LEU A 172 -28.26 -29.19 -21.69
N LEU A 173 -29.58 -29.42 -21.67
CA LEU A 173 -30.54 -28.51 -21.04
C LEU A 173 -30.27 -28.30 -19.53
N PRO A 174 -30.09 -29.36 -18.72
CA PRO A 174 -29.84 -29.21 -17.29
C PRO A 174 -28.54 -28.48 -17.00
N THR A 175 -27.48 -28.74 -17.80
CA THR A 175 -26.21 -28.05 -17.66
C THR A 175 -26.30 -26.57 -18.03
N LEU A 176 -27.12 -26.20 -19.02
CA LEU A 176 -27.40 -24.80 -19.34
C LEU A 176 -28.25 -24.11 -18.25
N GLU A 177 -29.23 -24.81 -17.68
CA GLU A 177 -30.05 -24.32 -16.57
C GLU A 177 -29.21 -24.09 -15.31
N ASP A 178 -28.30 -25.03 -15.00
CA ASP A 178 -27.36 -24.90 -13.87
C ASP A 178 -26.41 -23.70 -14.06
N VAL A 179 -25.85 -23.51 -15.26
CA VAL A 179 -24.96 -22.37 -15.57
C VAL A 179 -25.72 -21.03 -15.54
N LEU A 180 -26.99 -21.01 -15.93
CA LEU A 180 -27.84 -19.83 -15.83
C LEU A 180 -28.14 -19.50 -14.37
N ALA A 181 -28.48 -20.49 -13.55
CA ALA A 181 -28.69 -20.31 -12.11
C ALA A 181 -27.41 -19.85 -11.40
N GLU A 182 -26.25 -20.40 -11.77
CA GLU A 182 -24.95 -19.95 -11.26
C GLU A 182 -24.66 -18.49 -11.65
N ASN A 183 -24.91 -18.11 -12.90
CA ASN A 183 -24.76 -16.71 -13.34
C ASN A 183 -25.67 -15.74 -12.58
N GLU A 184 -26.94 -16.11 -12.35
CA GLU A 184 -27.85 -15.29 -11.56
C GLU A 184 -27.34 -15.14 -10.12
N SER A 185 -26.87 -16.23 -9.51
CA SER A 185 -26.29 -16.20 -8.15
C SER A 185 -25.04 -15.32 -8.06
N LEU A 186 -24.15 -15.37 -9.06
CA LEU A 186 -22.94 -14.55 -9.13
C LEU A 186 -23.28 -13.07 -9.35
N LYS A 187 -24.32 -12.79 -10.14
CA LYS A 187 -24.79 -11.42 -10.35
C LYS A 187 -25.38 -10.83 -9.07
N GLU A 188 -26.13 -11.62 -8.30
CA GLU A 188 -26.62 -11.21 -6.98
C GLU A 188 -25.46 -10.98 -6.00
N ALA A 189 -24.48 -11.89 -5.94
CA ALA A 189 -23.31 -11.74 -5.10
C ALA A 189 -22.51 -10.48 -5.45
N ALA A 190 -22.29 -10.21 -6.74
CA ALA A 190 -21.63 -9.00 -7.21
C ALA A 190 -22.39 -7.72 -6.81
N SER A 191 -23.72 -7.74 -6.87
CA SER A 191 -24.55 -6.62 -6.41
C SER A 191 -24.39 -6.39 -4.90
N ARG A 192 -24.40 -7.46 -4.08
CA ARG A 192 -24.18 -7.35 -2.63
C ARG A 192 -22.79 -6.81 -2.31
N PHE A 193 -21.75 -7.28 -2.99
CA PHE A 193 -20.39 -6.75 -2.81
C PHE A 193 -20.27 -5.28 -3.20
N ALA A 194 -20.97 -4.84 -4.24
CA ALA A 194 -21.02 -3.43 -4.61
C ALA A 194 -21.71 -2.59 -3.52
N GLU A 195 -22.83 -3.06 -2.98
CA GLU A 195 -23.53 -2.43 -1.86
C GLU A 195 -22.66 -2.35 -0.60
N GLU A 196 -22.05 -3.48 -0.18
CA GLU A 196 -21.13 -3.53 0.96
C GLU A 196 -19.94 -2.58 0.79
N ARG A 197 -19.38 -2.51 -0.42
CA ARG A 197 -18.30 -1.57 -0.73
C ARG A 197 -18.77 -0.13 -0.55
N THR A 198 -19.91 0.26 -1.15
CA THR A 198 -20.44 1.62 -0.99
C THR A 198 -20.75 1.95 0.47
N GLU A 199 -21.27 1.00 1.25
CA GLU A 199 -21.49 1.20 2.68
C GLU A 199 -20.18 1.36 3.45
N SER A 200 -19.14 0.58 3.11
CA SER A 200 -17.82 0.69 3.71
C SER A 200 -17.15 2.04 3.40
N GLU A 201 -17.28 2.53 2.17
CA GLU A 201 -16.78 3.84 1.74
C GLU A 201 -17.50 4.97 2.50
N ARG A 202 -18.81 4.84 2.71
CA ARG A 202 -19.59 5.78 3.55
C ARG A 202 -19.13 5.79 5.01
N LYS A 203 -18.98 4.62 5.64
CA LYS A 203 -18.50 4.50 7.03
C LYS A 203 -17.09 5.08 7.19
N LEU A 204 -16.23 4.89 6.20
CA LEU A 204 -14.89 5.45 6.20
C LEU A 204 -14.92 6.98 6.13
N LEU A 205 -15.77 7.55 5.27
CA LEU A 205 -15.97 9.00 5.19
C LEU A 205 -16.53 9.61 6.49
N GLU A 206 -17.49 8.93 7.13
CA GLU A 206 -18.04 9.34 8.44
C GLU A 206 -16.96 9.33 9.53
N ALA A 207 -16.16 8.27 9.59
CA ALA A 207 -15.04 8.17 10.52
C ALA A 207 -13.98 9.25 10.28
N GLU A 208 -13.65 9.54 9.02
CA GLU A 208 -12.72 10.61 8.66
C GLU A 208 -13.20 11.99 9.09
N THR A 209 -14.49 12.25 8.89
CA THR A 209 -15.15 13.49 9.33
C THR A 209 -15.10 13.61 10.85
N MET A 210 -15.38 12.52 11.58
CA MET A 210 -15.29 12.51 13.04
C MET A 210 -13.85 12.73 13.54
N ILE A 211 -12.85 12.09 12.94
CA ILE A 211 -11.44 12.31 13.30
C ILE A 211 -11.07 13.78 13.09
N ARG A 212 -11.50 14.39 11.98
CA ARG A 212 -11.25 15.81 11.72
C ARG A 212 -11.88 16.70 12.81
N LEU A 213 -13.13 16.45 13.18
CA LEU A 213 -13.79 17.19 14.26
C LEU A 213 -13.03 17.03 15.59
N LEU A 214 -12.59 15.82 15.92
CA LEU A 214 -11.80 15.55 17.13
C LEU A 214 -10.42 16.23 17.09
N GLU A 215 -9.79 16.33 15.93
CA GLU A 215 -8.53 17.07 15.77
C GLU A 215 -8.74 18.57 15.97
N GLU A 216 -9.80 19.15 15.41
CA GLU A 216 -10.19 20.55 15.60
C GLU A 216 -10.52 20.86 17.08
N ASP A 217 -11.27 19.98 17.74
CA ASP A 217 -11.57 20.08 19.18
C ASP A 217 -10.30 19.98 20.04
N ASN A 218 -9.39 19.09 19.69
CA ASN A 218 -8.12 18.94 20.39
C ASN A 218 -7.23 20.16 20.21
N ASP A 219 -7.16 20.74 19.00
CA ASP A 219 -6.48 22.02 18.75
C ASP A 219 -7.12 23.16 19.57
N SER A 220 -8.45 23.22 19.64
CA SER A 220 -9.19 24.19 20.46
C SER A 220 -8.89 24.03 21.95
N ALA A 221 -8.97 22.79 22.47
CA ALA A 221 -8.69 22.47 23.85
C ALA A 221 -7.23 22.78 24.22
N GLN A 222 -6.29 22.46 23.33
CA GLN A 222 -4.89 22.79 23.51
C GLN A 222 -4.69 24.30 23.56
N GLY A 223 -5.31 25.05 22.64
CA GLY A 223 -5.28 26.52 22.65
C GLY A 223 -5.83 27.12 23.96
N ARG A 224 -6.93 26.56 24.50
CA ARG A 224 -7.45 26.95 25.83
C ARG A 224 -6.48 26.63 26.95
N LEU A 225 -5.88 25.43 26.95
CA LEU A 225 -4.87 25.04 27.94
C LEU A 225 -3.67 25.99 27.91
N ASP A 226 -3.22 26.42 26.73
CA ASP A 226 -2.11 27.35 26.63
C ASP A 226 -2.47 28.76 27.10
N SER A 227 -3.71 29.20 26.86
CA SER A 227 -4.25 30.44 27.42
C SER A 227 -4.29 30.38 28.95
N VAL A 228 -4.83 29.31 29.53
CA VAL A 228 -4.87 29.09 30.98
C VAL A 228 -3.46 28.99 31.56
N ARG A 229 -2.52 28.32 30.89
CA ARG A 229 -1.11 28.30 31.31
C ARG A 229 -0.49 29.68 31.25
N ALA A 230 -0.81 30.49 30.26
CA ALA A 230 -0.32 31.87 30.16
C ALA A 230 -0.91 32.75 31.28
N GLU A 231 -2.19 32.59 31.62
CA GLU A 231 -2.83 33.27 32.75
C GLU A 231 -2.26 32.82 34.10
N LEU A 232 -2.05 31.51 34.29
CA LEU A 232 -1.43 30.96 35.49
C LEU A 232 0.00 31.46 35.66
N ARG A 233 0.79 31.52 34.57
CA ARG A 233 2.12 32.13 34.58
C ARG A 233 2.04 33.60 34.97
N LYS A 234 1.15 34.40 34.35
CA LYS A 234 0.97 35.81 34.73
C LYS A 234 0.61 35.97 36.21
N ALA A 235 -0.28 35.12 36.74
CA ALA A 235 -0.66 35.14 38.15
C ALA A 235 0.52 34.76 39.07
N HIS A 236 1.32 33.78 38.68
CA HIS A 236 2.56 33.41 39.37
C HIS A 236 3.61 34.53 39.32
N ASP A 237 3.81 35.18 38.17
CA ASP A 237 4.75 36.29 38.02
C ASP A 237 4.33 37.49 38.88
N LEU A 238 3.04 37.81 38.88
CA LEU A 238 2.45 38.84 39.74
C LEU A 238 2.63 38.50 41.21
N SER A 239 2.46 37.23 41.62
CA SER A 239 2.62 36.82 43.01
C SER A 239 4.08 36.86 43.45
N VAL A 240 5.02 36.44 42.61
CA VAL A 240 6.46 36.53 42.89
C VAL A 240 6.91 37.99 43.00
N LEU A 241 6.45 38.87 42.11
CA LEU A 241 6.72 40.31 42.19
C LEU A 241 6.09 40.94 43.44
N GLN A 242 4.86 40.58 43.77
CA GLN A 242 4.18 41.06 44.99
C GLN A 242 4.91 40.59 46.26
N LEU A 243 5.37 39.34 46.31
CA LEU A 243 6.20 38.83 47.41
C LEU A 243 7.53 39.57 47.51
N ALA A 244 8.19 39.85 46.38
CA ALA A 244 9.43 40.65 46.37
C ALA A 244 9.21 42.08 46.90
N LEU A 245 8.05 42.68 46.63
CA LEU A 245 7.69 44.02 47.12
C LEU A 245 7.25 44.02 48.60
N GLN A 246 6.60 42.96 49.08
CA GLN A 246 6.17 42.82 50.48
C GLN A 246 7.33 42.49 51.43
N TYR A 247 8.38 41.84 50.95
CA TYR A 247 9.54 41.43 51.74
C TYR A 247 10.85 42.02 51.20
N PRO A 248 11.03 43.36 51.23
CA PRO A 248 12.21 44.03 50.68
C PRO A 248 13.53 43.64 51.38
N GLN A 249 13.45 43.07 52.58
CA GLN A 249 14.59 42.49 53.30
C GLN A 249 15.17 41.22 52.64
N HIS A 250 14.50 40.65 51.64
CA HIS A 250 14.95 39.48 50.89
C HIS A 250 15.22 39.85 49.42
N PRO A 251 16.38 40.47 49.09
CA PRO A 251 16.71 40.94 47.74
C PRO A 251 16.70 39.83 46.68
N GLN A 252 16.96 38.59 47.08
CA GLN A 252 16.90 37.40 46.24
C GLN A 252 15.53 37.21 45.55
N LEU A 253 14.43 37.62 46.20
CA LEU A 253 13.09 37.53 45.61
C LEU A 253 12.92 38.49 44.42
N MET A 254 13.51 39.69 44.50
CA MET A 254 13.50 40.64 43.40
C MET A 254 14.38 40.17 42.24
N GLU A 255 15.55 39.58 42.53
CA GLU A 255 16.41 38.96 41.53
C GLU A 255 15.70 37.80 40.80
N ILE A 256 14.97 36.95 41.55
CA ILE A 256 14.16 35.87 40.96
C ILE A 256 13.05 36.44 40.06
N ALA A 257 12.33 37.47 40.52
CA ALA A 257 11.29 38.12 39.74
C ALA A 257 11.82 38.73 38.43
N GLN A 258 12.98 39.39 38.49
CA GLN A 258 13.65 39.96 37.31
C GLN A 258 14.12 38.87 36.36
N ARG A 259 14.72 37.79 36.88
CA ARG A 259 15.20 36.67 36.07
C ARG A 259 14.06 35.95 35.33
N ILE A 260 12.92 35.76 35.98
CA ILE A 260 11.72 35.18 35.34
C ILE A 260 11.24 36.08 34.17
N GLU A 261 11.24 37.40 34.36
CA GLU A 261 10.83 38.34 33.31
C GLU A 261 11.85 38.41 32.15
N GLU A 262 13.14 38.28 32.45
CA GLU A 262 14.21 38.17 31.44
C GLU A 262 14.09 36.87 30.63
N ASP A 263 13.95 35.72 31.29
CA ASP A 263 13.80 34.41 30.66
C ASP A 263 12.57 34.39 29.72
N LYS A 264 11.49 35.07 30.10
CA LYS A 264 10.28 35.21 29.28
C LYS A 264 10.50 36.06 28.03
N LYS A 265 11.16 37.23 28.17
CA LYS A 265 11.50 38.07 27.02
C LYS A 265 12.42 37.31 26.06
N GLN A 266 13.35 36.55 26.61
CA GLN A 266 14.25 35.71 25.84
C GLN A 266 13.47 34.64 25.05
N GLY A 267 12.58 33.87 25.69
CA GLY A 267 11.78 32.83 25.01
C GLY A 267 10.85 33.39 23.92
N GLN A 268 10.24 34.56 24.14
CA GLN A 268 9.41 35.23 23.11
C GLN A 268 10.26 35.70 21.92
N ASN A 269 11.44 36.24 22.19
CA ASN A 269 12.39 36.66 21.15
C ASN A 269 12.90 35.46 20.36
N GLU A 270 13.19 34.34 21.02
CA GLU A 270 13.67 33.10 20.39
C GLU A 270 12.62 32.51 19.43
N MET A 271 11.34 32.43 19.84
CA MET A 271 10.26 31.99 18.96
C MET A 271 10.05 32.95 17.78
N GLY A 272 10.08 34.26 18.02
CA GLY A 272 9.98 35.26 16.95
C GLY A 272 11.14 35.16 15.94
N THR A 273 12.35 34.90 16.43
CA THR A 273 13.55 34.69 15.62
C THR A 273 13.44 33.41 14.80
N LEU A 274 12.95 32.31 15.39
CA LEU A 274 12.72 31.05 14.69
C LEU A 274 11.73 31.23 13.53
N VAL A 275 10.59 31.88 13.78
CA VAL A 275 9.58 32.15 12.74
C VAL A 275 10.13 33.04 11.64
N ALA A 276 11.00 34.01 11.97
CA ALA A 276 11.64 34.87 10.98
C ALA A 276 12.61 34.14 10.06
N GLN A 277 13.21 33.03 10.51
CA GLN A 277 14.14 32.22 9.71
C GLN A 277 13.44 31.26 8.73
N LEU A 278 12.14 31.00 8.94
CA LEU A 278 11.37 30.11 8.07
C LEU A 278 11.12 30.75 6.70
N PRO A 279 11.24 29.98 5.60
CA PRO A 279 10.94 30.50 4.27
C PRO A 279 9.44 30.82 4.15
N LYS A 280 9.12 31.98 3.59
CA LYS A 280 7.73 32.47 3.42
C LYS A 280 7.19 32.27 2.01
N THR A 281 8.08 31.98 1.07
CA THR A 281 7.78 31.87 -0.36
C THR A 281 8.25 30.52 -0.88
N TYR A 282 7.51 30.01 -1.86
CA TYR A 282 7.82 28.83 -2.63
C TYR A 282 7.80 29.24 -4.11
N THR A 283 8.58 28.60 -4.99
CA THR A 283 8.54 28.87 -6.43
C THR A 283 7.10 28.77 -6.98
N GLY A 284 6.46 29.93 -7.15
CA GLY A 284 5.06 30.07 -7.60
C GLY A 284 4.00 30.26 -6.50
N GLY A 285 4.34 30.53 -5.24
CA GLY A 285 3.36 30.78 -4.18
C GLY A 285 3.94 31.11 -2.79
N THR A 286 3.09 31.05 -1.76
CA THR A 286 3.45 31.28 -0.35
C THR A 286 3.64 29.97 0.40
N ILE A 287 4.35 30.04 1.54
CA ILE A 287 4.42 28.94 2.51
C ILE A 287 3.73 29.38 3.81
N GLU A 288 2.79 28.58 4.27
CA GLU A 288 2.08 28.74 5.53
C GLU A 288 2.45 27.62 6.50
N TYR A 289 2.56 27.95 7.79
CA TYR A 289 2.91 27.00 8.84
C TYR A 289 1.78 26.90 9.84
N LYS A 290 1.27 25.68 10.07
CA LYS A 290 0.31 25.45 11.14
C LYS A 290 0.96 25.69 12.50
N GLN A 291 0.19 26.24 13.43
CA GLN A 291 0.70 26.62 14.74
C GLN A 291 1.25 25.43 15.54
N ARG A 292 0.67 24.24 15.34
CA ARG A 292 1.16 22.98 15.89
C ARG A 292 2.57 22.63 15.40
N PHE A 293 2.84 22.80 14.10
CA PHE A 293 4.18 22.65 13.55
C PHE A 293 5.18 23.61 14.21
N LEU A 294 4.82 24.89 14.33
CA LEU A 294 5.70 25.91 14.93
C LEU A 294 6.05 25.60 16.38
N ARG A 295 5.08 25.12 17.16
CA ARG A 295 5.32 24.70 18.54
C ARG A 295 6.28 23.53 18.62
N LEU A 296 6.02 22.48 17.84
CA LEU A 296 6.86 21.29 17.83
C LEU A 296 8.27 21.61 17.37
N LEU A 297 8.43 22.50 16.38
CA LEU A 297 9.74 22.98 15.95
C LEU A 297 10.46 23.71 17.08
N PHE A 298 9.78 24.59 17.81
CA PHE A 298 10.38 25.32 18.93
C PHE A 298 10.83 24.41 20.08
N ASP A 299 10.12 23.31 20.33
CA ASP A 299 10.45 22.35 21.37
C ASP A 299 11.66 21.44 21.02
N LEU A 300 12.15 21.47 19.77
CA LEU A 300 13.32 20.69 19.34
C LEU A 300 14.65 21.32 19.76
N ALA A 301 15.70 20.51 19.76
CA ALA A 301 17.05 21.03 19.95
C ALA A 301 17.46 21.95 18.79
N ARG A 302 18.28 22.98 19.09
CA ARG A 302 18.64 24.02 18.10
C ARG A 302 19.24 23.47 16.81
N ASN A 303 20.08 22.44 16.90
CA ASN A 303 20.65 21.75 15.74
C ASN A 303 19.58 21.08 14.87
N GLU A 304 18.57 20.47 15.48
CA GLU A 304 17.43 19.86 14.76
C GLU A 304 16.59 20.95 14.09
N GLN A 305 16.34 22.07 14.80
CA GLN A 305 15.66 23.23 14.23
C GLN A 305 16.37 23.73 12.97
N GLU A 306 17.67 23.97 13.04
CA GLU A 306 18.50 24.44 11.92
C GLU A 306 18.45 23.46 10.73
N GLN A 307 18.49 22.15 10.99
CA GLN A 307 18.35 21.13 9.94
C GLN A 307 16.99 21.19 9.26
N ILE A 308 15.90 21.27 10.03
CA ILE A 308 14.53 21.35 9.49
C ILE A 308 14.34 22.63 8.70
N ILE A 309 14.83 23.78 9.19
CA ILE A 309 14.79 25.06 8.47
C ILE A 309 15.56 24.93 7.15
N GLY A 310 16.72 24.28 7.15
CA GLY A 310 17.48 23.97 5.94
C GLY A 310 16.69 23.13 4.93
N GLN A 311 15.98 22.10 5.40
CA GLN A 311 15.12 21.30 4.53
C GLN A 311 13.91 22.09 4.01
N LEU A 312 13.27 22.90 4.84
CA LEU A 312 12.20 23.79 4.39
C LEU A 312 12.67 24.78 3.34
N ARG A 313 13.91 25.27 3.44
CA ARG A 313 14.53 26.12 2.41
C ARG A 313 14.77 25.35 1.12
N ASN A 314 15.28 24.12 1.19
CA ASN A 314 15.42 23.27 0.01
C ASN A 314 14.05 23.01 -0.67
N LEU A 315 13.00 22.80 0.13
CA LEU A 315 11.64 22.67 -0.38
C LEU A 315 11.16 23.96 -1.04
N ALA A 316 11.42 25.12 -0.42
CA ALA A 316 11.03 26.44 -0.91
C ALA A 316 11.70 26.80 -2.26
N GLU A 317 13.02 26.56 -2.35
CA GLU A 317 13.86 27.02 -3.47
C GLU A 317 13.94 26.00 -4.61
N GLN A 318 14.07 24.72 -4.27
CA GLN A 318 14.37 23.64 -5.23
C GLN A 318 13.18 22.70 -5.45
N GLY A 319 12.14 22.85 -4.63
CA GLY A 319 10.92 22.08 -4.75
C GLY A 319 11.00 20.66 -4.16
N PRO A 320 9.89 19.91 -4.24
CA PRO A 320 9.74 18.61 -3.57
C PRO A 320 10.68 17.52 -4.10
N LYS A 321 11.21 17.68 -5.31
CA LYS A 321 12.09 16.71 -5.96
C LYS A 321 13.54 16.81 -5.48
N HIS A 322 13.86 17.75 -4.60
CA HIS A 322 15.20 17.86 -4.06
C HIS A 322 15.59 16.58 -3.29
N ALA A 323 16.77 16.02 -3.60
CA ALA A 323 17.18 14.70 -3.12
C ALA A 323 17.21 14.59 -1.58
N SER A 324 17.60 15.67 -0.88
CA SER A 324 17.67 15.64 0.58
C SER A 324 16.31 15.47 1.26
N LEU A 325 15.23 15.91 0.61
CA LEU A 325 13.88 15.90 1.19
C LEU A 325 13.27 14.51 1.24
N HIS A 326 13.70 13.58 0.39
CA HIS A 326 13.09 12.23 0.28
C HIS A 326 11.56 12.30 0.24
N THR A 327 11.02 13.28 -0.48
CA THR A 327 9.58 13.57 -0.45
C THR A 327 8.79 12.41 -1.03
N ARG A 328 7.76 11.97 -0.30
CA ARG A 328 6.82 10.94 -0.76
C ARG A 328 5.38 11.38 -0.53
N LYS A 329 4.48 10.96 -1.43
CA LYS A 329 3.05 11.13 -1.23
C LYS A 329 2.54 10.07 -0.25
N THR A 330 1.70 10.46 0.71
CA THR A 330 1.07 9.50 1.62
C THR A 330 -0.18 8.92 0.98
N GLN A 331 -0.35 7.60 1.08
CA GLN A 331 -1.60 6.91 0.71
C GLN A 331 -2.57 6.76 1.88
N ILE A 332 -2.10 7.09 3.09
CA ILE A 332 -2.89 7.05 4.33
C ILE A 332 -2.92 8.44 4.94
N ARG A 333 -4.03 8.80 5.58
CA ARG A 333 -4.12 10.01 6.39
C ARG A 333 -3.16 9.90 7.57
N LEU A 334 -2.25 10.86 7.67
CA LEU A 334 -1.41 11.02 8.85
C LEU A 334 -2.10 11.94 9.86
N LEU A 335 -1.80 11.74 11.14
CA LEU A 335 -2.34 12.56 12.23
C LEU A 335 -2.08 14.05 11.95
N TYR A 336 -3.08 14.89 12.19
CA TYR A 336 -3.02 16.35 11.95
C TYR A 336 -2.67 16.76 10.52
N SER A 337 -2.84 15.86 9.54
CA SER A 337 -2.51 16.09 8.14
C SER A 337 -3.69 15.67 7.23
N PRO A 338 -3.88 16.32 6.07
CA PRO A 338 -4.89 15.91 5.11
C PRO A 338 -4.54 14.58 4.44
N MET A 339 -5.53 13.92 3.81
CA MET A 339 -5.36 12.63 3.11
C MET A 339 -4.27 12.67 2.03
N ASP A 340 -4.31 13.70 1.17
CA ASP A 340 -3.35 13.90 0.07
C ASP A 340 -2.13 14.73 0.50
N CYS A 341 -1.56 14.43 1.67
CA CYS A 341 -0.35 15.11 2.12
C CYS A 341 0.93 14.49 1.55
N MET A 342 1.98 15.30 1.55
CA MET A 342 3.35 14.91 1.26
C MET A 342 4.12 14.84 2.57
N VAL A 343 5.00 13.85 2.67
CA VAL A 343 5.95 13.72 3.78
C VAL A 343 7.34 14.00 3.24
N SER A 344 8.07 14.87 3.93
CA SER A 344 9.48 15.15 3.64
C SER A 344 10.33 14.96 4.89
N ARG A 345 11.60 14.64 4.67
CA ARG A 345 12.65 14.56 5.67
C ARG A 345 12.98 15.96 6.19
N GLY A 346 12.90 16.15 7.50
CA GLY A 346 13.42 17.34 8.20
C GLY A 346 14.82 17.10 8.75
N ALA A 347 15.02 15.95 9.40
CA ALA A 347 16.31 15.43 9.86
C ALA A 347 16.35 13.91 9.64
N ASP A 348 17.42 13.24 10.04
CA ASP A 348 17.58 11.78 9.87
C ASP A 348 16.38 11.01 10.41
N ASP A 349 15.96 11.34 11.62
CA ASP A 349 14.84 10.75 12.34
C ASP A 349 13.59 11.65 12.39
N ILE A 350 13.62 12.87 11.84
CA ILE A 350 12.47 13.79 11.85
C ILE A 350 11.83 13.90 10.47
N ARG A 351 10.51 13.89 10.43
CA ARG A 351 9.69 14.11 9.25
C ARG A 351 8.74 15.28 9.47
N PHE A 352 8.39 15.97 8.40
CA PHE A 352 7.31 16.95 8.40
C PHE A 352 6.32 16.68 7.28
N THR A 353 5.05 16.96 7.53
CA THR A 353 3.96 16.83 6.57
C THR A 353 3.58 18.17 5.98
N TRP A 354 3.25 18.19 4.70
CA TRP A 354 2.82 19.39 4.01
C TRP A 354 1.89 19.06 2.85
N SER A 355 1.07 20.01 2.42
CA SER A 355 0.25 19.90 1.21
C SER A 355 0.50 21.09 0.30
N LYS A 356 0.20 20.92 -0.99
CA LYS A 356 0.23 21.99 -1.97
C LYS A 356 -1.14 22.17 -2.58
N GLU A 357 -1.70 23.36 -2.44
CA GLU A 357 -3.01 23.71 -2.99
C GLU A 357 -2.90 25.07 -3.69
N ASN A 358 -3.33 25.16 -4.94
CA ASN A 358 -3.30 26.40 -5.74
C ASN A 358 -1.93 27.13 -5.78
N GLY A 359 -0.83 26.37 -5.69
CA GLY A 359 0.53 26.93 -5.71
C GLY A 359 1.09 27.31 -4.33
N ALA A 360 0.25 27.39 -3.29
CA ALA A 360 0.66 27.61 -1.91
C ALA A 360 1.02 26.27 -1.23
N ILE A 361 2.02 26.30 -0.35
CA ILE A 361 2.39 25.19 0.52
C ILE A 361 1.87 25.46 1.92
N THR A 362 1.26 24.44 2.54
CA THR A 362 0.93 24.46 3.96
C THR A 362 1.68 23.34 4.65
N VAL A 363 2.50 23.67 5.65
CA VAL A 363 3.21 22.73 6.50
C VAL A 363 2.37 22.45 7.74
N HIS A 364 1.99 21.20 7.97
CA HIS A 364 0.96 20.83 8.95
C HIS A 364 1.56 20.35 10.27
N TRP A 365 2.47 19.38 10.20
CA TRP A 365 2.91 18.66 11.38
C TRP A 365 4.36 18.18 11.28
N LEU A 366 4.95 17.88 12.44
CA LEU A 366 6.29 17.37 12.62
C LEU A 366 6.26 16.15 13.55
N TYR A 367 6.98 15.09 13.19
CA TYR A 367 7.04 13.86 13.98
C TYR A 367 8.38 13.13 13.82
N ARG A 368 8.71 12.26 14.79
CA ARG A 368 9.90 11.41 14.73
C ARG A 368 9.58 10.05 14.09
N LYS A 369 10.55 9.48 13.38
CA LYS A 369 10.49 8.11 12.83
C LYS A 369 10.24 7.13 13.98
N GLY A 370 9.27 6.23 13.81
CA GLY A 370 8.90 5.27 14.84
C GLY A 370 7.97 5.82 15.93
N ASP A 371 7.44 7.04 15.79
CA ASP A 371 6.37 7.52 16.66
C ASP A 371 5.16 6.58 16.53
N SER A 372 4.80 5.89 17.61
CA SER A 372 3.70 4.92 17.68
C SER A 372 2.34 5.48 17.23
N ARG A 373 2.17 6.81 17.24
CA ARG A 373 0.97 7.50 16.75
C ARG A 373 0.92 7.53 15.22
N VAL A 374 2.06 7.41 14.58
CA VAL A 374 2.24 7.35 13.13
C VAL A 374 2.29 5.87 12.75
N ARG A 375 1.18 5.33 12.23
CA ARG A 375 1.07 3.94 11.75
C ARG A 375 1.86 3.67 10.46
N GLN A 376 3.05 4.27 10.32
CA GLN A 376 3.99 3.97 9.25
C GLN A 376 5.20 3.24 9.82
N SER A 377 5.35 1.96 9.51
CA SER A 377 6.66 1.32 9.57
C SER A 377 7.47 1.85 8.38
N GLU A 378 8.41 2.75 8.63
CA GLU A 378 9.44 3.04 7.64
C GLU A 378 10.42 1.85 7.60
N ALA A 379 10.16 0.91 6.70
CA ALA A 379 11.12 -0.08 6.24
C ALA A 379 12.31 0.59 5.53
#